data_AF-A0A401ZT03-F1
#
_entry.id   AF-A0A401ZT03-F1
#
_cell.length_a   1.000
_cell.length_b   1.000
_cell.length_c   1.000
_cell.angle_alpha   90.00
_cell.angle_beta   90.00
_cell.angle_gamma   90.00
#
_symmetry.space_group_name_H-M   'P 1'
#
loop_
_entity.id
_entity.type
_entity.pdbx_description
1 polymer ?
#
loop_
_entity_poly.entity_id
_entity_poly.type
_entity_poly.pdbx_seq_one_letter_code
_entity_poly.pdbx_strand_id
1 'polypeptide(L)'
;MTVQPRRSMIKLLTRSRIIPQVESRVQLQHVLRTSACKVIILRHCNLLELAPLLVQAYSRQYAVYVNIDHVEGLHPDAAGLQYLADQLSVAGIISANPKTLALARSYGLETVLRIFAADSTGLESALEMIDVTTVDLFDVAPALAIPYIDPPLTSVLPLPFIGSGLISTGDQVQAVLSAGASGVMLTPHDFGSEARAGIN
;
A
#
# COMPACT_ATOMS: atom_id res chain seq x y z
N MET A 1 12.99 -16.89 -23.80
CA MET A 1 11.89 -15.98 -23.41
C MET A 1 12.49 -14.79 -22.71
N THR A 2 12.52 -13.64 -23.36
CA THR A 2 13.14 -12.42 -22.83
C THR A 2 12.22 -11.84 -21.76
N VAL A 3 12.58 -12.00 -20.49
CA VAL A 3 11.87 -11.36 -19.37
C VAL A 3 12.02 -9.85 -19.56
N GLN A 4 10.96 -9.18 -20.00
CA GLN A 4 10.94 -7.72 -19.99
C GLN A 4 11.11 -7.25 -18.54
N PRO A 5 11.97 -6.26 -18.26
CA PRO A 5 12.12 -5.73 -16.91
C PRO A 5 10.77 -5.17 -16.46
N ARG A 6 10.21 -5.76 -15.40
CA ARG A 6 8.97 -5.31 -14.78
C ARG A 6 9.15 -3.85 -14.39
N ARG A 7 8.34 -2.94 -14.96
CA ARG A 7 8.37 -1.52 -14.54
C ARG A 7 8.00 -1.48 -13.06
N SER A 8 8.84 -0.86 -12.24
CA SER A 8 8.53 -0.68 -10.82
C SER A 8 7.28 0.18 -10.64
N MET A 9 6.31 -0.31 -9.88
CA MET A 9 5.05 0.38 -9.59
C MET A 9 5.14 1.25 -8.34
N ILE A 10 6.18 1.08 -7.51
CA ILE A 10 6.48 1.92 -6.34
C ILE A 10 6.63 3.40 -6.75
N LYS A 11 7.19 3.69 -7.93
CA LYS A 11 7.26 5.06 -8.46
C LYS A 11 5.90 5.68 -8.73
N LEU A 12 4.88 4.88 -9.06
CA LEU A 12 3.51 5.37 -9.23
C LEU A 12 2.85 5.63 -7.88
N LEU A 13 3.07 4.74 -6.88
CA LEU A 13 2.61 4.96 -5.50
C LEU A 13 3.17 6.26 -4.93
N THR A 14 4.48 6.46 -5.01
CA THR A 14 5.17 7.64 -4.43
C THR A 14 4.89 8.96 -5.16
N ARG A 15 4.35 8.92 -6.39
CA ARG A 15 3.93 10.13 -7.12
C ARG A 15 2.44 10.44 -6.95
N SER A 16 1.68 9.53 -6.35
CA SER A 16 0.23 9.66 -6.20
C SER A 16 -0.09 10.22 -4.83
N ARG A 17 -0.61 11.44 -4.79
CA ARG A 17 -1.05 12.08 -3.53
C ARG A 17 -2.13 11.26 -2.82
N ILE A 18 -3.05 10.68 -3.60
CA ILE A 18 -4.07 9.77 -3.10
C ILE A 18 -3.93 8.41 -3.78
N ILE A 19 -3.89 7.37 -2.96
CA ILE A 19 -3.77 5.98 -3.37
C ILE A 19 -5.07 5.26 -2.99
N PRO A 20 -5.82 4.70 -3.95
CA PRO A 20 -7.06 4.01 -3.64
C PRO A 20 -6.80 2.66 -2.96
N GLN A 21 -7.38 2.52 -1.77
CA GLN A 21 -7.49 1.28 -1.03
C GLN A 21 -8.92 0.75 -1.16
N VAL A 22 -9.08 -0.51 -1.52
CA VAL A 22 -10.41 -1.13 -1.72
C VAL A 22 -10.57 -2.39 -0.89
N GLU A 23 -11.80 -2.62 -0.46
CA GLU A 23 -12.24 -3.71 0.43
C GLU A 23 -13.46 -4.45 -0.13
N SER A 24 -14.04 -3.96 -1.23
CA SER A 24 -15.20 -4.61 -1.85
C SER A 24 -15.20 -4.43 -3.36
N ARG A 25 -15.95 -5.31 -4.05
CA ARG A 25 -16.17 -5.19 -5.48
C ARG A 25 -16.83 -3.86 -5.89
N VAL A 26 -17.71 -3.33 -5.04
CA VAL A 26 -18.38 -2.03 -5.29
C VAL A 26 -17.35 -0.90 -5.27
N GLN A 27 -16.47 -0.90 -4.26
CA GLN A 27 -15.38 0.06 -4.14
C GLN A 27 -14.41 -0.06 -5.32
N LEU A 28 -14.03 -1.29 -5.71
CA LEU A 28 -13.19 -1.53 -6.88
C LEU A 28 -13.82 -0.90 -8.14
N GLN A 29 -15.09 -1.19 -8.43
CA GLN A 29 -15.76 -0.63 -9.61
C GLN A 29 -15.81 0.90 -9.59
N HIS A 30 -15.98 1.51 -8.41
CA HIS A 30 -15.90 2.96 -8.26
C HIS A 30 -14.51 3.48 -8.64
N VAL A 31 -13.46 2.95 -8.01
CA VAL A 31 -12.07 3.36 -8.25
C VAL A 31 -11.69 3.20 -9.71
N LEU A 32 -12.06 2.07 -10.32
CA LEU A 32 -11.81 1.79 -11.72
C LEU A 32 -12.40 2.83 -12.69
N ARG A 33 -13.44 3.58 -12.28
CA ARG A 33 -14.06 4.66 -13.07
C ARG A 33 -13.53 6.04 -12.72
N THR A 34 -13.10 6.27 -11.47
CA THR A 34 -12.89 7.62 -10.94
C THR A 34 -11.45 7.94 -10.55
N SER A 35 -10.58 6.94 -10.39
CA SER A 35 -9.20 7.16 -9.95
C SER A 35 -8.28 7.56 -11.11
N ALA A 36 -7.47 8.59 -10.88
CA ALA A 36 -6.35 8.94 -11.75
C ALA A 36 -5.11 8.08 -11.47
N CYS A 37 -4.94 7.60 -10.23
CA CYS A 37 -3.86 6.69 -9.86
C CYS A 37 -4.16 5.29 -10.43
N LYS A 38 -3.23 4.75 -11.23
CA LYS A 38 -3.30 3.41 -11.85
C LYS A 38 -2.75 2.30 -10.96
N VAL A 39 -2.71 2.52 -9.66
CA VAL A 39 -2.36 1.52 -8.64
C VAL A 39 -3.51 1.40 -7.66
N ILE A 40 -3.85 0.18 -7.27
CA ILE A 40 -4.86 -0.12 -6.25
C ILE A 40 -4.23 -0.96 -5.15
N ILE A 41 -4.63 -0.68 -3.92
CA ILE A 41 -4.33 -1.52 -2.76
C ILE A 41 -5.58 -2.33 -2.41
N LEU A 42 -5.49 -3.66 -2.46
CA LEU A 42 -6.50 -4.54 -1.88
C LEU A 42 -6.22 -4.68 -0.38
N ARG A 43 -7.09 -4.11 0.46
CA ARG A 43 -6.90 -4.17 1.92
C ARG A 43 -7.29 -5.53 2.49
N HIS A 44 -8.38 -6.11 1.99
CA HIS A 44 -8.93 -7.37 2.45
C HIS A 44 -9.69 -8.05 1.31
N CYS A 45 -9.55 -9.37 1.21
CA CYS A 45 -10.34 -10.24 0.33
C CYS A 45 -10.18 -11.69 0.80
N ASN A 46 -10.92 -12.61 0.19
CA ASN A 46 -10.61 -14.04 0.29
C ASN A 46 -9.98 -14.57 -1.01
N LEU A 47 -9.39 -15.76 -0.93
CA LEU A 47 -8.72 -16.43 -2.06
C LEU A 47 -9.64 -16.59 -3.29
N LEU A 48 -10.93 -16.86 -3.08
CA LEU A 48 -11.90 -17.09 -4.17
C LEU A 48 -12.24 -15.79 -4.92
N GLU A 49 -12.21 -14.65 -4.22
CA GLU A 49 -12.49 -13.33 -4.77
C GLU A 49 -11.28 -12.68 -5.43
N LEU A 50 -10.07 -13.04 -4.99
CA LEU A 50 -8.84 -12.37 -5.39
C LEU A 50 -8.65 -12.38 -6.91
N ALA A 51 -8.68 -13.54 -7.57
CA ALA A 51 -8.49 -13.62 -9.02
C ALA A 51 -9.57 -12.83 -9.82
N PRO A 52 -10.89 -12.97 -9.52
CA PRO A 52 -11.91 -12.13 -10.14
C PRO A 52 -11.72 -10.61 -9.97
N LEU A 53 -11.23 -10.16 -8.82
CA LEU A 53 -10.94 -8.73 -8.57
C LEU A 53 -9.76 -8.26 -9.44
N LEU A 54 -8.69 -9.06 -9.50
CA LEU A 54 -7.50 -8.74 -10.30
C LEU A 54 -7.81 -8.67 -11.80
N VAL A 55 -8.61 -9.61 -12.34
CA VAL A 55 -9.04 -9.58 -13.75
C VAL A 55 -9.76 -8.26 -14.09
N GLN A 56 -10.65 -7.78 -13.21
CA GLN A 56 -11.33 -6.50 -13.39
C GLN A 56 -10.35 -5.33 -13.37
N ALA A 57 -9.37 -5.32 -12.46
CA ALA A 57 -8.35 -4.29 -12.37
C ALA A 57 -7.45 -4.25 -13.63
N TYR A 58 -6.96 -5.41 -14.06
CA TYR A 58 -6.07 -5.54 -15.21
C TYR A 58 -6.75 -5.16 -16.52
N SER A 59 -8.05 -5.43 -16.67
CA SER A 59 -8.83 -4.98 -17.84
C SER A 59 -8.81 -3.46 -18.06
N ARG A 60 -8.44 -2.69 -17.03
CA ARG A 60 -8.31 -1.22 -17.06
C ARG A 60 -6.89 -0.72 -16.76
N GLN A 61 -5.91 -1.62 -16.89
CA GLN A 61 -4.48 -1.35 -16.74
C GLN A 61 -4.09 -0.84 -15.34
N TYR A 62 -4.77 -1.32 -14.31
CA TYR A 62 -4.36 -1.04 -12.93
C TYR A 62 -3.33 -2.08 -12.46
N ALA A 63 -2.27 -1.62 -11.83
CA ALA A 63 -1.42 -2.46 -11.01
C ALA A 63 -2.06 -2.66 -9.64
N VAL A 64 -1.86 -3.82 -9.03
CA VAL A 64 -2.49 -4.17 -7.75
C VAL A 64 -1.44 -4.61 -6.74
N TYR A 65 -1.52 -4.04 -5.55
CA TYR A 65 -0.84 -4.55 -4.36
C TYR A 65 -1.87 -5.21 -3.46
N VAL A 66 -1.47 -6.29 -2.81
CA VAL A 66 -2.33 -7.07 -1.92
C VAL A 66 -1.80 -6.97 -0.51
N ASN A 67 -2.64 -6.58 0.44
CA ASN A 67 -2.31 -6.78 1.84
C ASN A 67 -2.45 -8.28 2.16
N ILE A 68 -1.32 -8.98 2.18
CA ILE A 68 -1.30 -10.44 2.31
C ILE A 68 -1.70 -10.90 3.72
N ASP A 69 -1.55 -10.04 4.73
CA ASP A 69 -1.94 -10.35 6.11
C ASP A 69 -3.46 -10.49 6.27
N HIS A 70 -4.23 -10.01 5.29
CA HIS A 70 -5.69 -10.01 5.29
C HIS A 70 -6.30 -10.69 4.06
N VAL A 71 -5.61 -11.66 3.46
CA VAL A 71 -6.20 -12.55 2.46
C VAL A 71 -6.66 -13.85 3.11
N GLU A 72 -7.97 -14.03 3.25
CA GLU A 72 -8.52 -15.26 3.83
C GLU A 72 -8.28 -16.47 2.91
N GLY A 73 -7.81 -17.57 3.48
CA GLY A 73 -7.54 -18.81 2.74
C GLY A 73 -6.22 -18.82 1.97
N LEU A 74 -5.39 -17.77 2.06
CA LEU A 74 -4.05 -17.73 1.47
C LEU A 74 -3.01 -17.45 2.54
N HIS A 75 -2.09 -18.38 2.77
CA HIS A 75 -1.00 -18.19 3.73
C HIS A 75 0.20 -17.50 3.05
N PRO A 76 0.88 -16.52 3.69
CA PRO A 76 2.09 -15.88 3.16
C PRO A 76 3.35 -16.77 3.24
N ASP A 77 3.24 -18.02 2.81
CA ASP A 77 4.38 -18.93 2.67
C ASP A 77 4.92 -18.90 1.23
N ALA A 78 5.91 -19.76 0.96
CA ALA A 78 6.53 -19.89 -0.36
C ALA A 78 5.49 -20.14 -1.47
N ALA A 79 4.53 -21.04 -1.23
CA ALA A 79 3.52 -21.39 -2.23
C ALA A 79 2.53 -20.24 -2.44
N GLY A 80 2.07 -19.60 -1.36
CA GLY A 80 1.14 -18.48 -1.46
C GLY A 80 1.75 -17.26 -2.15
N LEU A 81 3.00 -16.91 -1.82
CA LEU A 81 3.70 -15.78 -2.44
C LEU A 81 4.06 -16.07 -3.90
N GLN A 82 4.49 -17.30 -4.21
CA GLN A 82 4.72 -17.69 -5.60
C GLN A 82 3.41 -17.68 -6.42
N TYR A 83 2.29 -18.12 -5.84
CA TYR A 83 0.98 -18.04 -6.47
C TYR A 83 0.61 -16.59 -6.81
N LEU A 84 0.82 -15.66 -5.88
CA LEU A 84 0.59 -14.22 -6.11
C LEU A 84 1.48 -13.67 -7.23
N ALA A 85 2.76 -14.03 -7.24
CA ALA A 85 3.73 -13.55 -8.22
C ALA A 85 3.48 -14.12 -9.61
N ASP A 86 3.42 -15.45 -9.73
CA ASP A 86 3.46 -16.15 -11.01
C ASP A 86 2.06 -16.32 -11.61
N GLN A 87 1.07 -16.70 -10.81
CA GLN A 87 -0.28 -17.00 -11.30
C GLN A 87 -1.16 -15.75 -11.33
N LEU A 88 -1.05 -14.89 -10.33
CA LEU A 88 -1.88 -13.69 -10.22
C LEU A 88 -1.20 -12.41 -10.70
N SER A 89 0.11 -12.42 -10.90
CA SER A 89 0.89 -11.29 -11.42
C SER A 89 0.70 -9.97 -10.66
N VAL A 90 0.46 -10.03 -9.34
CA VAL A 90 0.30 -8.82 -8.52
C VAL A 90 1.62 -8.04 -8.47
N ALA A 91 1.54 -6.70 -8.42
CA ALA A 91 2.73 -5.85 -8.46
C ALA A 91 3.59 -6.01 -7.22
N GLY A 92 2.95 -6.16 -6.06
CA GLY A 92 3.62 -6.31 -4.78
C GLY A 92 2.66 -6.67 -3.66
N ILE A 93 3.20 -6.74 -2.46
CA ILE A 93 2.44 -7.01 -1.25
C ILE A 93 2.65 -5.92 -0.20
N ILE A 94 1.66 -5.78 0.68
CA ILE A 94 1.79 -5.08 1.95
C ILE A 94 1.74 -6.13 3.06
N SER A 95 2.65 -6.02 4.03
CA SER A 95 2.62 -6.84 5.25
C SER A 95 3.28 -6.09 6.39
N ALA A 96 2.87 -6.37 7.63
CA ALA A 96 3.57 -5.94 8.84
C ALA A 96 4.71 -6.90 9.25
N ASN A 97 4.92 -8.00 8.51
CA ASN A 97 5.93 -9.01 8.82
C ASN A 97 7.15 -8.91 7.87
N PRO A 98 8.32 -8.43 8.34
CA PRO A 98 9.53 -8.32 7.52
C PRO A 98 9.97 -9.64 6.88
N LYS A 99 9.76 -10.80 7.54
CA LYS A 99 10.12 -12.11 6.98
C LYS A 99 9.29 -12.46 5.75
N THR A 100 8.00 -12.12 5.79
CA THR A 100 7.10 -12.29 4.64
C THR A 100 7.54 -11.41 3.47
N LEU A 101 7.97 -10.18 3.73
CA LEU A 101 8.48 -9.28 2.69
C LEU A 101 9.79 -9.79 2.09
N ALA A 102 10.73 -10.25 2.92
CA ALA A 102 11.98 -10.84 2.46
C ALA A 102 11.73 -12.04 1.51
N LEU A 103 10.78 -12.92 1.88
CA LEU A 103 10.39 -14.03 1.03
C LEU A 103 9.69 -13.57 -0.26
N ALA A 104 8.77 -12.61 -0.19
CA ALA A 104 8.08 -12.07 -1.35
C ALA A 104 9.03 -11.43 -2.37
N ARG A 105 10.08 -10.75 -1.90
CA ARG A 105 11.13 -10.18 -2.74
C ARG A 105 11.83 -11.24 -3.58
N SER A 106 12.06 -12.44 -3.02
CA SER A 106 12.69 -13.55 -3.76
C SER A 106 11.85 -14.03 -4.96
N TYR A 107 10.54 -13.73 -4.96
CA TYR A 107 9.61 -13.97 -6.07
C TYR A 107 9.41 -12.74 -6.98
N GLY A 108 10.21 -11.67 -6.80
CA GLY A 108 10.12 -10.47 -7.64
C GLY A 108 8.87 -9.61 -7.39
N LEU A 109 8.26 -9.75 -6.21
CA LEU A 109 7.21 -8.85 -5.73
C LEU A 109 7.83 -7.61 -5.08
N GLU A 110 7.26 -6.44 -5.36
CA GLU A 110 7.59 -5.23 -4.61
C GLU A 110 7.02 -5.33 -3.19
N THR A 111 7.72 -4.76 -2.21
CA THR A 111 7.38 -4.92 -0.80
C THR A 111 7.08 -3.60 -0.11
N VAL A 112 5.94 -3.55 0.55
CA VAL A 112 5.53 -2.42 1.38
C VAL A 112 5.45 -2.89 2.83
N LEU A 113 6.30 -2.36 3.70
CA LEU A 113 6.26 -2.67 5.13
C LEU A 113 5.25 -1.77 5.82
N ARG A 114 4.23 -2.38 6.41
CA ARG A 114 3.28 -1.67 7.26
C ARG A 114 3.82 -1.52 8.67
N ILE A 115 3.87 -0.29 9.16
CA ILE A 115 4.30 0.08 10.50
C ILE A 115 3.10 0.67 11.25
N PHE A 116 2.81 0.13 12.43
CA PHE A 116 1.78 0.66 13.31
C PHE A 116 2.39 1.62 14.34
N ALA A 117 2.17 2.92 14.14
CA ALA A 117 2.56 3.97 15.08
C ALA A 117 1.55 4.05 16.24
N ALA A 118 1.50 3.00 17.06
CA ALA A 118 0.63 2.91 18.23
C ALA A 118 1.15 3.77 19.40
N ASP A 119 2.47 3.77 19.60
CA ASP A 119 3.20 4.58 20.56
C ASP A 119 4.63 4.85 20.04
N SER A 120 5.38 5.73 20.72
CA SER A 120 6.74 6.11 20.32
C SER A 120 7.72 4.95 20.41
N THR A 121 7.70 4.20 21.50
CA THR A 121 8.63 3.08 21.75
C THR A 121 8.47 1.97 20.72
N GLY A 122 7.23 1.62 20.38
CA GLY A 122 6.90 0.61 19.40
C GLY A 122 7.27 1.06 17.98
N LEU A 123 7.07 2.34 17.67
CA LEU A 123 7.54 2.92 16.41
C LEU A 123 9.07 2.85 16.31
N GLU A 124 9.81 3.36 17.29
CA GLU A 124 11.27 3.32 17.34
C GLU A 124 11.80 1.89 17.19
N SER A 125 11.26 0.96 17.98
CA SER A 125 11.63 -0.46 17.91
C SER A 125 11.36 -1.06 16.54
N ALA A 126 10.23 -0.71 15.92
CA ALA A 126 9.92 -1.15 14.57
C ALA A 126 10.94 -0.60 13.56
N LEU A 127 11.40 0.65 13.71
CA LEU A 127 12.38 1.27 12.82
C LEU A 127 13.78 0.63 12.92
N GLU A 128 14.22 0.27 14.12
CA GLU A 128 15.54 -0.33 14.34
C GLU A 128 15.66 -1.74 13.77
N MET A 129 14.56 -2.50 13.70
CA MET A 129 14.56 -3.90 13.26
C MET A 129 14.43 -4.06 11.74
N ILE A 130 14.34 -2.97 10.97
CA ILE A 130 14.08 -3.02 9.53
C ILE A 130 15.35 -3.38 8.77
N ASP A 131 15.30 -4.51 8.07
CA ASP A 131 16.20 -4.76 6.96
C ASP A 131 15.71 -4.01 5.71
N VAL A 132 16.28 -2.83 5.48
CA VAL A 132 15.94 -1.93 4.37
C VAL A 132 16.16 -2.57 3.00
N THR A 133 16.97 -3.63 2.90
CA THR A 133 17.17 -4.34 1.63
C THR A 133 15.94 -5.14 1.21
N THR A 134 15.01 -5.37 2.14
CA THR A 134 13.77 -6.14 1.97
C THR A 134 12.51 -5.27 1.93
N VAL A 135 12.65 -3.95 1.87
CA VAL A 135 11.53 -3.00 1.85
C VAL A 135 11.71 -2.02 0.70
N ASP A 136 10.68 -1.81 -0.12
CA ASP A 136 10.68 -0.78 -1.17
C ASP A 136 9.96 0.51 -0.74
N LEU A 137 9.01 0.41 0.20
CA LEU A 137 8.19 1.52 0.68
C LEU A 137 7.65 1.23 2.09
N PHE A 138 7.49 2.25 2.92
CA PHE A 138 6.78 2.14 4.20
C PHE A 138 5.32 2.58 4.08
N ASP A 139 4.42 1.90 4.78
CA ASP A 139 3.04 2.31 5.04
C ASP A 139 2.86 2.55 6.54
N VAL A 140 2.77 3.81 6.95
CA VAL A 140 2.62 4.18 8.37
C VAL A 140 1.15 4.38 8.71
N ALA A 141 0.68 3.62 9.70
CA ALA A 141 -0.70 3.65 10.18
C ALA A 141 -0.76 3.90 11.71
N PRO A 142 -1.69 4.73 12.21
CA PRO A 142 -2.64 5.52 11.46
C PRO A 142 -1.98 6.77 10.85
N ALA A 143 -2.39 7.14 9.64
CA ALA A 143 -1.89 8.33 8.95
C ALA A 143 -2.17 9.61 9.75
N LEU A 144 -3.28 9.65 10.49
CA LEU A 144 -3.64 10.80 11.33
C LEU A 144 -2.56 11.17 12.34
N ALA A 145 -1.74 10.22 12.79
CA ALA A 145 -0.66 10.46 13.74
C ALA A 145 0.59 11.09 13.09
N ILE A 146 0.80 10.90 11.78
CA ILE A 146 2.03 11.29 11.07
C ILE A 146 2.45 12.75 11.32
N PRO A 147 1.55 13.76 11.26
CA PRO A 147 1.94 15.16 11.48
C PRO A 147 2.41 15.48 12.91
N TYR A 148 2.18 14.58 13.85
CA TYR A 148 2.45 14.77 15.28
C TYR A 148 3.61 13.91 15.79
N ILE A 149 4.25 13.11 14.92
CA ILE A 149 5.41 12.29 15.27
C ILE A 149 6.65 13.17 15.32
N ASP A 150 7.38 13.10 16.44
CA ASP A 150 8.66 13.78 16.67
C ASP A 150 9.72 12.77 17.10
N PRO A 151 10.91 12.74 16.46
CA PRO A 151 11.31 13.54 15.30
C PRO A 151 10.49 13.21 14.04
N PRO A 152 10.38 14.13 13.05
CA PRO A 152 9.61 13.88 11.83
C PRO A 152 10.06 12.60 11.12
N LEU A 153 9.11 11.82 10.61
CA LEU A 153 9.40 10.52 9.97
C LEU A 153 10.39 10.63 8.80
N THR A 154 10.41 11.74 8.08
CA THR A 154 11.38 12.02 7.01
C THR A 154 12.84 12.07 7.47
N SER A 155 13.07 12.28 8.77
CA SER A 155 14.41 12.31 9.36
C SER A 155 14.90 10.94 9.85
N VAL A 156 13.97 10.00 10.09
CA VAL A 156 14.28 8.67 10.65
C VAL A 156 14.07 7.53 9.66
N LEU A 157 13.18 7.69 8.67
CA LEU A 157 12.92 6.66 7.67
C LEU A 157 13.95 6.71 6.53
N PRO A 158 14.63 5.58 6.25
CA PRO A 158 15.67 5.53 5.21
C PRO A 158 15.09 5.42 3.79
N LEU A 159 13.78 5.20 3.65
CA LEU A 159 13.06 5.05 2.39
C LEU A 159 11.78 5.89 2.41
N PRO A 160 11.19 6.21 1.25
CA PRO A 160 9.90 6.89 1.19
C PRO A 160 8.82 6.15 1.97
N PHE A 161 7.79 6.89 2.38
CA PHE A 161 6.63 6.33 3.06
C PHE A 161 5.34 6.95 2.57
N ILE A 162 4.26 6.22 2.76
CA ILE A 162 2.88 6.65 2.58
C ILE A 162 2.13 6.46 3.91
N GLY A 163 1.02 7.19 4.08
CA GLY A 163 0.17 7.05 5.27
C GLY A 163 -1.10 6.28 4.96
N SER A 164 -1.60 5.46 5.89
CA SER A 164 -2.94 4.86 5.81
C SER A 164 -3.74 4.96 7.11
N GLY A 165 -5.07 5.08 6.99
CA GLY A 165 -6.01 4.97 8.11
C GLY A 165 -6.27 6.25 8.91
N LEU A 166 -7.50 6.35 9.44
CA LEU A 166 -8.02 7.47 10.26
C LEU A 166 -7.98 8.85 9.57
N ILE A 167 -8.13 8.89 8.24
CA ILE A 167 -8.25 10.13 7.47
C ILE A 167 -9.68 10.26 6.96
N SER A 168 -10.27 11.43 7.18
CA SER A 168 -11.66 11.73 6.84
C SER A 168 -11.83 13.10 6.18
N THR A 169 -10.82 13.97 6.20
CA THR A 169 -10.91 15.32 5.60
C THR A 169 -9.73 15.63 4.67
N GLY A 170 -9.93 16.57 3.75
CA GLY A 170 -8.87 17.09 2.88
C GLY A 170 -7.72 17.75 3.66
N ASP A 171 -8.03 18.44 4.75
CA ASP A 171 -7.02 19.06 5.62
C ASP A 171 -6.12 18.02 6.29
N GLN A 172 -6.68 16.89 6.72
CA GLN A 172 -5.91 15.77 7.26
C GLN A 172 -4.99 15.16 6.19
N VAL A 173 -5.47 15.01 4.95
CA VAL A 173 -4.62 14.59 3.83
C VAL A 173 -3.46 15.58 3.65
N GLN A 174 -3.76 16.88 3.61
CA GLN A 174 -2.74 17.91 3.39
C GLN A 174 -1.73 17.93 4.54
N ALA A 175 -2.15 17.76 5.79
CA ALA A 175 -1.27 17.69 6.94
C ALA A 175 -0.30 16.49 6.84
N VAL A 176 -0.80 15.31 6.47
CA VAL A 176 0.03 14.10 6.28
C VAL A 176 1.05 14.26 5.17
N LEU A 177 0.64 14.82 4.03
CA LEU A 177 1.54 15.10 2.91
C LEU A 177 2.60 16.17 3.28
N SER A 178 2.19 17.20 4.03
CA SER A 178 3.11 18.27 4.47
C SER A 178 4.13 17.76 5.50
N ALA A 179 3.79 16.73 6.27
CA ALA A 179 4.70 16.02 7.16
C ALA A 179 5.66 15.06 6.42
N GLY A 180 5.59 14.99 5.08
CA GLY A 180 6.56 14.31 4.23
C GLY A 180 6.14 12.95 3.68
N ALA A 181 4.90 12.52 3.92
CA ALA A 181 4.37 11.33 3.26
C ALA A 181 4.29 11.56 1.75
N SER A 182 4.67 10.55 0.95
CA SER A 182 4.60 10.59 -0.51
C SER A 182 3.15 10.50 -1.05
N GLY A 183 2.24 9.98 -0.23
CA GLY A 183 0.85 9.73 -0.59
C GLY A 183 0.03 9.25 0.61
N VAL A 184 -1.29 9.30 0.48
CA VAL A 184 -2.24 8.84 1.50
C VAL A 184 -3.15 7.77 0.90
N MET A 185 -3.20 6.61 1.54
CA MET A 185 -4.14 5.54 1.22
C MET A 185 -5.52 5.85 1.80
N LEU A 186 -6.54 5.88 0.96
CA LEU A 186 -7.93 6.16 1.34
C LEU A 186 -8.88 5.12 0.77
N THR A 187 -10.00 4.85 1.45
CA THR A 187 -11.09 4.05 0.88
C THR A 187 -12.07 4.94 0.13
N PRO A 188 -12.76 4.49 -0.94
CA PRO A 188 -13.72 5.28 -1.74
C PRO A 188 -14.74 6.11 -0.95
N HIS A 189 -15.13 5.66 0.24
CA HIS A 189 -16.02 6.42 1.12
C HIS A 189 -15.34 7.68 1.68
N ASP A 190 -14.04 7.60 1.96
CA ASP A 190 -13.20 8.70 2.45
C ASP A 190 -12.80 9.68 1.32
N PHE A 191 -13.04 9.33 0.04
CA PHE A 191 -12.84 10.21 -1.13
C PHE A 191 -13.96 11.26 -1.31
N GLY A 192 -14.68 11.64 -0.26
CA GLY A 192 -15.73 12.67 -0.33
C GLY A 192 -15.28 13.92 -1.12
N SER A 193 -16.24 14.63 -1.70
CA SER A 193 -16.01 15.79 -2.59
C SER A 193 -15.03 16.84 -2.02
N GLU A 194 -14.93 16.95 -0.70
CA GLU A 194 -14.02 17.87 0.00
C GLU A 194 -12.55 17.42 -0.05
N ALA A 195 -12.25 16.12 0.02
CA ALA A 195 -10.88 15.61 -0.10
C ALA A 195 -10.31 15.88 -1.49
N ARG A 196 -11.15 15.94 -2.54
CA ARG A 196 -10.72 16.29 -3.90
C ARG A 196 -10.51 17.79 -4.12
N ALA A 197 -11.25 18.64 -3.40
CA ALA A 197 -11.18 20.09 -3.58
C ALA A 197 -9.88 20.70 -3.02
N GLY A 198 -9.30 20.12 -1.98
CA GLY A 198 -8.04 20.59 -1.37
C GLY A 198 -6.74 20.03 -1.97
N ILE A 199 -6.83 19.18 -3.00
CA ILE A 199 -5.66 18.46 -3.58
C ILE A 199 -5.25 19.00 -4.96
N ASN A 200 -6.07 19.88 -5.56
CA ASN A 200 -5.75 20.57 -6.82
C ASN A 200 -4.85 21.78 -6.60
#